data_AF-A0A0W8FHA7-F1
#
_entry.id   AF-A0A0W8FHA7-F1
#
_cell.length_a   1.000
_cell.length_b   1.000
_cell.length_c   1.000
_cell.angle_alpha   90.00
_cell.angle_beta   90.00
_cell.angle_gamma   90.00
#
_symmetry.space_group_name_H-M   'P 1'
#
loop_
_entity.id
_entity.type
_entity.pdbx_description
1 polymer ?
#
loop_
_entity_poly.entity_id
_entity_poly.type
_entity_poly.pdbx_seq_one_letter_code
_entity_poly.pdbx_strand_id
1 'polypeptide(L)'
;MEKGSGEETVTLDFYSRERPNPFEGGRGEFAFDFLDDHTAVTPVRGSIRVAVPACGALLIMKLKAVWDRSFRYELGRSPDPEREYSKLVKDNADLPLSRLYGYPGRAER
;
A
#
# COMPACT_ATOMS: atom_id res chain seq x y z
N MET A 1 -11.36 6.44 -35.83
CA MET A 1 -11.03 5.65 -34.63
C MET A 1 -11.15 6.57 -33.43
N GLU A 2 -12.29 6.54 -32.75
CA GLU A 2 -12.49 7.26 -31.49
C GLU A 2 -11.69 6.56 -30.38
N LYS A 3 -10.93 7.36 -29.64
CA LYS A 3 -10.22 6.95 -28.44
C LYS A 3 -11.25 6.96 -27.30
N GLY A 4 -11.48 5.80 -26.69
CA GLY A 4 -12.59 5.56 -25.76
C GLY A 4 -12.77 6.65 -24.70
N SER A 5 -13.97 7.23 -24.66
CA SER A 5 -14.47 8.13 -23.63
C SER A 5 -15.02 7.34 -22.42
N GLY A 6 -14.25 6.37 -21.92
CA GLY A 6 -14.59 5.68 -20.69
C GLY A 6 -14.13 6.51 -19.51
N GLU A 7 -15.04 7.00 -18.68
CA GLU A 7 -14.71 7.54 -17.35
C GLU A 7 -14.10 6.39 -16.52
N GLU A 8 -12.77 6.27 -16.54
CA GLU A 8 -12.07 5.35 -15.64
C GLU A 8 -12.26 5.86 -14.20
N THR A 9 -13.12 5.17 -13.45
CA THR A 9 -13.36 5.48 -12.05
C THR A 9 -12.14 5.05 -11.22
N VAL A 10 -11.45 6.01 -10.63
CA VAL A 10 -10.37 5.76 -9.68
C VAL A 10 -10.95 5.77 -8.27
N THR A 11 -10.99 4.60 -7.62
CA THR A 11 -11.36 4.50 -6.20
C THR A 11 -10.15 4.78 -5.33
N LEU A 12 -10.25 5.78 -4.45
CA LEU A 12 -9.28 6.08 -3.42
C LEU A 12 -9.87 5.75 -2.05
N ASP A 13 -9.26 4.79 -1.37
CA ASP A 13 -9.62 4.45 0.01
C ASP A 13 -8.78 5.32 0.96
N PHE A 14 -9.45 6.11 1.81
CA PHE A 14 -8.78 6.94 2.81
C PHE A 14 -8.77 6.23 4.17
N TYR A 15 -7.62 6.29 4.83
CA TYR A 15 -7.44 5.79 6.19
C TYR A 15 -6.92 6.90 7.10
N SER A 16 -7.43 6.99 8.32
CA SER A 16 -7.00 8.01 9.29
C SER A 16 -5.89 7.46 10.19
N ARG A 17 -4.86 8.28 10.44
CA ARG A 17 -3.80 7.99 11.41
C ARG A 17 -4.27 8.07 12.87
N GLU A 18 -5.40 8.74 13.12
CA GLU A 18 -5.95 8.90 14.48
C GLU A 18 -6.67 7.64 14.97
N ARG A 19 -6.98 6.71 14.06
CA ARG A 19 -7.63 5.46 14.42
C ARG A 19 -6.59 4.39 14.72
N PRO A 20 -6.72 3.66 15.85
CA PRO A 20 -5.90 2.48 16.09
C PRO A 20 -6.00 1.51 14.93
N ASN A 21 -4.85 0.96 14.52
CA ASN A 21 -4.77 -0.02 13.45
C ASN A 21 -4.21 -1.35 13.98
N PRO A 22 -5.04 -2.16 14.66
CA PRO A 22 -4.60 -3.43 15.22
C PRO A 22 -4.18 -4.40 14.12
N PHE A 23 -3.22 -5.28 14.43
CA PHE A 23 -2.96 -6.46 13.61
C PHE A 23 -4.09 -7.46 13.78
N GLU A 24 -4.60 -7.98 12.67
CA GLU A 24 -5.55 -9.08 12.71
C GLU A 24 -4.92 -10.29 13.42
N GLY A 25 -5.65 -10.89 14.38
CA GLY A 25 -5.23 -12.12 15.07
C GLY A 25 -4.26 -11.97 16.24
N GLY A 26 -3.88 -10.77 16.64
CA GLY A 26 -2.86 -10.57 17.68
C GLY A 26 -3.16 -9.46 18.69
N ARG A 27 -2.18 -9.23 19.57
CA ARG A 27 -2.10 -8.05 20.42
C ARG A 27 -0.96 -7.17 19.88
N GLY A 28 -1.31 -6.11 19.18
CA GLY A 28 -0.35 -5.18 18.59
C GLY A 28 -1.04 -4.23 17.64
N GLU A 29 -0.48 -3.03 17.51
CA GLU A 29 -1.00 -1.99 16.64
C GLU A 29 0.09 -1.52 15.67
N PHE A 30 -0.33 -1.18 14.47
CA PHE A 30 0.52 -0.63 13.44
C PHE A 30 0.50 0.90 13.55
N ALA A 31 1.54 1.46 14.19
CA ALA A 31 1.70 2.90 14.30
C ALA A 31 2.18 3.48 12.96
N PHE A 32 1.54 4.56 12.52
CA PHE A 32 1.86 5.23 11.25
C PHE A 32 2.93 6.32 11.39
N ASP A 33 3.50 6.52 12.58
CA ASP A 33 4.43 7.62 12.86
C ASP A 33 5.73 7.54 12.06
N PHE A 34 6.13 6.35 11.62
CA PHE A 34 7.28 6.20 10.73
C PHE A 34 7.07 6.89 9.36
N LEU A 35 5.84 7.22 8.97
CA LEU A 35 5.58 7.93 7.71
C LEU A 35 6.08 9.38 7.74
N ASP A 36 6.25 9.99 8.91
CA ASP A 36 6.63 11.40 9.05
C ASP A 36 8.02 11.68 8.49
N ASP A 37 8.97 10.78 8.75
CA ASP A 37 10.36 10.88 8.25
C ASP A 37 10.60 10.13 6.94
N HIS A 38 9.57 9.43 6.45
CA HIS A 38 9.66 8.56 5.27
C HIS A 38 8.65 8.91 4.19
N THR A 39 8.20 10.16 4.12
CA THR A 39 7.30 10.66 3.07
C THR A 39 7.81 11.96 2.48
N ALA A 40 7.84 12.06 1.16
CA ALA A 40 8.24 13.27 0.44
C ALA A 40 7.05 13.84 -0.36
N VAL A 41 6.94 15.17 -0.43
CA VAL A 41 5.93 15.81 -1.28
C VAL A 41 6.48 15.97 -2.69
N THR A 42 5.94 15.19 -3.62
CA THR A 42 6.42 15.11 -5.01
C THR A 42 5.44 15.82 -5.96
N PRO A 43 5.93 16.70 -6.87
CA PRO A 43 5.09 17.25 -7.92
C PRO A 43 4.77 16.18 -8.96
N VAL A 44 3.49 16.03 -9.32
CA VAL A 44 3.07 15.01 -10.31
C VAL A 44 2.72 15.66 -11.64
N ARG A 45 1.88 16.69 -11.65
CA ARG A 45 1.52 17.45 -12.86
C ARG A 45 0.93 18.81 -12.51
N GLY A 46 1.42 19.87 -13.18
CA GLY A 46 0.94 21.23 -12.93
C GLY A 46 1.12 21.64 -11.46
N SER A 47 0.05 22.09 -10.82
CA SER A 47 0.01 22.45 -9.40
C SER A 47 -0.26 21.26 -8.45
N ILE A 48 -0.42 20.04 -8.97
CA ILE A 48 -0.74 18.87 -8.15
C ILE A 48 0.52 18.36 -7.46
N ARG A 49 0.47 18.33 -6.13
CA ARG A 49 1.51 17.79 -5.25
C ARG A 49 0.93 16.62 -4.47
N VAL A 50 1.69 15.54 -4.37
CA VAL A 50 1.27 14.30 -3.70
C VAL A 50 2.32 13.89 -2.68
N ALA A 51 1.87 13.47 -1.51
CA ALA A 51 2.73 12.86 -0.51
C ALA A 51 3.05 11.42 -0.94
N VAL A 52 4.33 11.14 -1.19
CA VAL A 52 4.84 9.85 -1.69
C VAL A 52 5.74 9.25 -0.62
N PRO A 53 5.33 8.14 0.02
CA PRO A 53 6.18 7.42 0.96
C PRO A 53 7.40 6.81 0.28
N ALA A 54 8.51 6.70 1.00
CA ALA A 54 9.71 5.99 0.57
C ALA A 54 9.39 4.51 0.31
N CYS A 55 10.17 3.86 -0.55
CA CYS A 55 9.95 2.45 -0.91
C CYS A 55 9.93 1.53 0.33
N GLY A 56 10.79 1.78 1.32
CA GLY A 56 10.78 1.04 2.60
C GLY A 56 9.47 1.22 3.38
N ALA A 57 8.93 2.44 3.43
CA ALA A 57 7.66 2.71 4.07
C ALA A 57 6.48 2.02 3.36
N LEU A 58 6.48 2.05 2.02
CA LEU A 58 5.50 1.31 1.20
C LEU A 58 5.56 -0.19 1.46
N LEU A 59 6.77 -0.76 1.55
CA LEU A 59 6.97 -2.18 1.83
C LEU A 59 6.40 -2.57 3.21
N ILE A 60 6.67 -1.79 4.25
CA ILE A 60 6.14 -2.05 5.60
C ILE A 60 4.60 -2.03 5.58
N MET A 61 3.98 -1.05 4.91
CA MET A 61 2.52 -1.00 4.77
C MET A 61 1.95 -2.19 3.98
N LYS A 62 2.66 -2.65 2.95
CA LYS A 62 2.28 -3.84 2.18
C LYS A 62 2.35 -5.11 3.02
N LEU A 63 3.36 -5.26 3.86
CA LEU A 63 3.49 -6.40 4.78
C LEU A 63 2.32 -6.45 5.78
N LYS A 64 1.93 -5.29 6.36
CA LYS A 64 0.72 -5.21 7.21
C LYS A 64 -0.53 -5.64 6.46
N ALA A 65 -0.69 -5.16 5.22
CA ALA A 65 -1.85 -5.49 4.40
C ALA A 65 -1.91 -6.98 4.05
N VAL A 66 -0.78 -7.61 3.69
CA VAL A 66 -0.70 -9.06 3.44
C VAL A 66 -1.06 -9.83 4.70
N TRP A 67 -0.50 -9.46 5.86
CA TRP A 67 -0.81 -10.12 7.14
C TRP A 67 -2.31 -10.11 7.43
N ASP A 68 -2.92 -8.92 7.43
CA ASP A 68 -4.33 -8.76 7.77
C ASP A 68 -5.25 -9.51 6.81
N ARG A 69 -4.95 -9.42 5.50
CA ARG A 69 -5.74 -10.08 4.46
C ARG A 69 -5.61 -11.59 4.52
N SER A 70 -4.40 -12.12 4.70
CA SER A 70 -4.19 -13.55 4.90
C SER A 70 -4.96 -14.06 6.10
N PHE A 71 -4.91 -13.34 7.24
CA PHE A 71 -5.64 -13.75 8.44
C PHE A 71 -7.15 -13.79 8.23
N ARG A 72 -7.73 -12.74 7.62
CA ARG A 72 -9.17 -12.70 7.32
C ARG A 72 -9.59 -13.76 6.31
N TYR A 73 -8.76 -13.99 5.29
CA TYR A 73 -9.02 -14.98 4.25
C TYR A 73 -8.97 -16.41 4.81
N GLU A 74 -7.90 -16.76 5.53
CA GLU A 74 -7.69 -18.11 6.09
C GLU A 74 -8.77 -18.49 7.12
N LEU A 75 -9.26 -17.52 7.91
CA LEU A 75 -10.31 -17.76 8.89
C LEU A 75 -11.74 -17.54 8.36
N GLY A 76 -11.91 -17.29 7.06
CA GLY A 76 -13.23 -17.07 6.46
C GLY A 76 -13.98 -15.87 7.04
N ARG A 77 -13.26 -14.84 7.49
CA ARG A 77 -13.83 -13.63 8.13
C ARG A 77 -14.05 -12.48 7.14
N SER A 78 -13.61 -12.62 5.89
CA SER A 78 -13.87 -11.62 4.86
C SER A 78 -15.33 -11.66 4.42
N PRO A 79 -16.06 -10.54 4.38
CA PRO A 79 -17.39 -10.46 3.78
C PRO A 79 -17.36 -10.63 2.25
N ASP A 80 -16.19 -10.48 1.63
CA ASP A 80 -15.95 -10.66 0.20
C ASP A 80 -14.62 -11.41 -0.01
N PRO A 81 -14.64 -12.75 0.04
CA PRO A 81 -13.43 -13.58 -0.07
C PRO A 81 -12.73 -13.46 -1.43
N GLU A 82 -13.47 -13.26 -2.52
CA GLU A 82 -12.92 -13.14 -3.87
C GLU A 82 -12.11 -11.86 -4.03
N ARG A 83 -12.66 -10.72 -3.58
CA ARG A 83 -11.94 -9.45 -3.57
C ARG A 83 -10.73 -9.51 -2.63
N GLU A 84 -10.89 -10.13 -1.45
CA GLU A 84 -9.79 -10.26 -0.49
C GLU A 84 -8.63 -11.07 -1.09
N TYR A 85 -8.92 -12.20 -1.73
CA TYR A 85 -7.93 -13.03 -2.41
C TYR A 85 -7.25 -12.27 -3.57
N SER A 86 -8.03 -11.58 -4.41
CA SER A 86 -7.49 -10.77 -5.51
C SER A 86 -6.53 -9.69 -5.01
N LYS A 87 -6.87 -9.01 -3.91
CA LYS A 87 -5.99 -8.01 -3.26
C LYS A 87 -4.75 -8.67 -2.65
N LEU A 88 -4.89 -9.83 -2.03
CA LEU A 88 -3.77 -10.57 -1.46
C LEU A 88 -2.75 -11.00 -2.53
N VAL A 89 -3.21 -11.48 -3.69
CA VAL A 89 -2.35 -11.79 -4.84
C VAL A 89 -1.60 -10.54 -5.30
N LYS A 90 -2.31 -9.41 -5.42
CA LYS A 90 -1.69 -8.13 -5.81
C LYS A 90 -0.62 -7.68 -4.82
N ASP A 91 -0.92 -7.72 -3.51
CA ASP A 91 0.06 -7.27 -2.51
C ASP A 91 1.29 -8.18 -2.46
N ASN A 92 1.12 -9.49 -2.61
CA ASN A 92 2.24 -10.43 -2.71
C ASN A 92 3.11 -10.17 -3.94
N ALA A 93 2.53 -9.76 -5.07
CA ALA A 93 3.28 -9.37 -6.26
C ALA A 93 4.06 -8.04 -6.08
N ASP A 94 3.55 -7.13 -5.24
CA ASP A 94 4.19 -5.84 -4.94
C ASP A 94 5.40 -5.99 -3.98
N LEU A 95 5.46 -7.05 -3.16
CA LEU A 95 6.56 -7.28 -2.21
C LEU A 95 7.93 -7.44 -2.89
N PRO A 96 8.12 -8.29 -3.92
CA PRO A 96 9.38 -8.33 -4.68
C PRO A 96 9.66 -7.04 -5.47
N LEU A 97 8.61 -6.39 -5.99
CA LEU A 97 8.73 -5.19 -6.81
C LEU A 97 9.30 -4.02 -6.00
N SER A 98 8.76 -3.78 -4.80
CA SER A 98 9.26 -2.75 -3.89
C SER A 98 10.72 -2.98 -3.46
N ARG A 99 11.18 -4.23 -3.41
CA ARG A 99 12.60 -4.58 -3.15
C ARG A 99 13.50 -4.23 -4.33
N LEU A 100 13.03 -4.38 -5.57
CA LEU A 100 13.79 -4.06 -6.78
C LEU A 100 13.92 -2.55 -7.01
N TYR A 101 12.89 -1.76 -6.69
CA TYR A 101 12.94 -0.30 -6.77
C TYR A 101 13.64 0.38 -5.57
N GLY A 102 13.92 -0.39 -4.50
CA GLY A 102 14.67 0.07 -3.32
C GLY A 102 16.20 0.07 -3.48
N TYR A 103 16.74 -0.25 -4.67
CA TYR A 103 18.15 -0.12 -5.00
C TYR A 103 18.39 1.06 -5.97
N PRO A 104 18.50 2.31 -5.49
CA PRO A 104 19.31 3.28 -6.20
C PRO A 104 20.77 2.82 -6.03
N GLY A 105 21.48 2.64 -7.13
CA GLY A 105 22.81 2.04 -7.14
C GLY A 105 23.80 2.69 -6.15
N ARG A 106 24.68 1.86 -5.60
CA ARG A 106 26.11 2.21 -5.61
C ARG A 106 26.52 2.32 -7.08
N ALA A 107 26.32 3.49 -7.66
CA ALA A 107 27.13 3.95 -8.77
C ALA A 107 28.16 4.93 -8.18
N GLU A 108 29.42 4.53 -8.26
CA GLU A 108 30.62 5.36 -8.13
C GLU A 108 30.93 5.99 -6.75
N ARG A 109 31.83 5.32 -6.01
CA ARG A 109 33.18 5.83 -5.74
C ARG A 109 34.10 4.71 -5.25
#